data_AF-M1BPL9-F1
#
_entry.id   AF-M1BPL9-F1
#
_cell.length_a   1.000
_cell.length_b   1.000
_cell.length_c   1.000
_cell.angle_alpha   90.00
_cell.angle_beta   90.00
_cell.angle_gamma   90.00
#
_symmetry.space_group_name_H-M   'P 1'
#
loop_
_entity.id
_entity.type
_entity.pdbx_description
1 polymer ?
#
loop_
_entity_poly.entity_id
_entity_poly.type
_entity_poly.pdbx_seq_one_letter_code
_entity_poly.pdbx_strand_id
1 'polypeptide(L)'
;MGETSALLQRSKVLKKDTALATAAIYESMFAAEDGTIPATFQIIYMTGWREHQSQQKPKKRGSATVSFQDLQKQFGSDGSC
;
A
#
# COMPACT_ATOMS: atom_id res chain seq x y z
N MET A 1 -1.53 -15.22 -10.76
CA MET A 1 -1.43 -13.81 -10.36
C MET A 1 -1.22 -13.00 -11.62
N GLY A 2 -2.32 -12.63 -12.30
CA GLY A 2 -2.33 -12.08 -13.65
C GLY A 2 -3.19 -10.82 -13.72
N GLU A 3 -2.87 -9.82 -12.90
CA GLU A 3 -3.46 -8.49 -13.03
C GLU A 3 -2.62 -7.69 -14.02
N THR A 4 -2.99 -7.73 -15.29
CA THR A 4 -2.50 -6.77 -16.27
C THR A 4 -3.08 -5.40 -15.90
N SER A 5 -2.22 -4.41 -15.67
CA SER A 5 -2.66 -3.05 -15.32
C SER A 5 -3.53 -2.46 -16.44
N ALA A 6 -4.83 -2.26 -16.16
CA ALA A 6 -5.78 -1.63 -17.08
C ALA A 6 -5.40 -0.18 -17.46
N LEU A 7 -4.44 0.42 -16.75
CA LEU A 7 -3.91 1.75 -17.05
C LEU A 7 -2.96 1.75 -18.25
N LEU A 8 -2.41 0.60 -18.65
CA LEU A 8 -1.44 0.50 -19.76
C LEU A 8 -2.05 0.81 -21.12
N GLN A 9 -3.33 0.50 -21.33
CA GLN A 9 -4.05 0.79 -22.58
C GLN A 9 -4.77 2.14 -22.58
N ARG A 10 -4.69 2.93 -21.50
CA ARG A 10 -5.43 4.21 -21.44
C ARG A 10 -4.75 5.27 -22.31
N SER A 11 -5.55 6.05 -23.03
CA SER A 11 -5.05 7.29 -23.64
C SER A 11 -4.60 8.25 -22.54
N LYS A 12 -3.36 8.73 -22.60
CA LYS A 12 -2.83 9.72 -21.64
C LYS A 12 -3.43 11.12 -21.84
N VAL A 13 -3.96 11.38 -23.04
CA VAL A 13 -4.44 12.71 -23.44
C VAL A 13 -5.92 12.63 -23.79
N LEU A 14 -6.69 13.54 -23.21
CA LEU A 14 -8.10 13.76 -23.55
C LEU A 14 -8.19 14.59 -24.83
N LYS A 15 -9.05 14.19 -25.78
CA LYS A 15 -9.30 14.97 -27.00
C LYS A 15 -10.05 16.26 -26.66
N LYS A 16 -9.67 17.38 -27.29
CA LYS A 16 -10.25 18.70 -27.05
C LYS A 16 -11.76 18.74 -27.32
N ASP A 17 -12.19 18.16 -28.44
CA ASP A 17 -13.60 18.15 -28.83
C ASP A 17 -14.46 17.41 -27.80
N THR A 18 -13.94 16.29 -27.29
CA THR A 18 -14.59 15.54 -26.21
C THR A 18 -14.68 16.38 -24.95
N ALA A 19 -13.61 17.07 -24.54
CA ALA A 19 -13.62 17.91 -23.35
C ALA A 19 -14.66 19.05 -23.45
N LEU A 20 -14.73 19.73 -24.60
CA LEU A 20 -15.69 20.81 -24.85
C LEU A 20 -17.13 20.32 -24.86
N ALA A 21 -17.40 19.20 -25.55
CA ALA A 21 -18.74 18.61 -25.56
C ALA A 21 -19.18 18.17 -24.15
N THR A 22 -18.26 17.59 -23.39
CA THR A 22 -18.55 17.14 -22.01
C THR A 22 -18.80 18.32 -21.07
N ALA A 23 -18.05 19.41 -21.22
CA ALA A 23 -18.23 20.62 -20.41
C ALA A 23 -19.65 21.21 -20.56
N ALA A 24 -20.12 21.36 -21.80
CA ALA A 24 -21.46 21.89 -22.07
C ALA A 24 -22.58 20.99 -21.50
N ILE A 25 -22.42 19.66 -21.64
CA ILE A 25 -23.38 18.69 -21.09
C ILE A 25 -23.42 18.77 -19.57
N TYR A 26 -22.26 18.77 -18.91
CA TYR A 26 -22.18 18.79 -17.45
C TYR A 26 -22.73 20.09 -16.85
N GLU A 27 -22.49 21.22 -17.50
CA GLU A 27 -23.08 22.51 -17.11
C GLU A 27 -24.61 22.44 -17.17
N SER A 28 -25.19 21.92 -18.26
CA SER A 28 -26.65 21.83 -18.39
C SER A 28 -27.33 20.88 -17.40
N MET A 29 -26.65 19.81 -16.98
CA MET A 29 -27.25 18.73 -16.19
C MET A 29 -26.96 18.81 -14.70
N PHE A 30 -25.83 19.41 -14.30
CA PHE A 30 -25.29 19.31 -12.93
C PHE A 30 -24.75 20.62 -12.36
N ALA A 31 -24.94 21.77 -13.04
CA ALA A 31 -24.57 23.06 -12.46
C ALA A 31 -25.41 23.37 -11.20
N ALA A 32 -24.73 23.82 -10.15
CA ALA A 32 -25.35 24.44 -8.99
C ALA A 32 -25.89 25.85 -9.35
N GLU A 33 -26.69 26.45 -8.47
CA GLU A 33 -27.23 27.81 -8.67
C GLU A 33 -26.13 28.87 -8.91
N ASP A 34 -24.94 28.64 -8.39
CA ASP A 34 -23.75 29.50 -8.56
C ASP A 34 -22.92 29.18 -9.83
N GLY A 35 -23.39 28.27 -10.70
CA GLY A 35 -22.67 27.87 -11.93
C GLY A 35 -21.47 26.93 -11.71
N THR A 36 -21.30 26.42 -10.48
CA THR A 36 -20.23 25.46 -10.15
C THR A 36 -20.71 24.02 -10.34
N ILE A 37 -19.79 23.12 -10.70
CA ILE A 37 -20.09 21.69 -10.90
C ILE A 37 -19.51 20.91 -9.71
N PRO A 38 -20.33 20.27 -8.85
CA PRO A 38 -19.85 19.52 -7.71
C PRO A 38 -19.14 18.24 -8.15
N ALA A 39 -17.95 17.97 -7.61
CA ALA A 39 -17.17 16.77 -7.91
C ALA A 39 -16.84 16.00 -6.62
N THR A 40 -17.25 14.74 -6.56
CA THR A 40 -17.00 13.85 -5.41
C THR A 40 -16.01 12.76 -5.81
N PHE A 41 -14.92 12.64 -5.07
CA PHE A 41 -13.89 11.63 -5.31
C PHE A 41 -13.77 10.69 -4.12
N GLN A 42 -13.67 9.38 -4.39
CA GLN A 42 -13.32 8.39 -3.39
C GLN A 42 -11.84 8.06 -3.54
N ILE A 43 -11.07 8.28 -2.47
CA ILE A 43 -9.63 8.02 -2.46
C ILE A 43 -9.40 6.75 -1.67
N ILE A 44 -8.84 5.74 -2.33
CA ILE A 44 -8.41 4.49 -1.69
C ILE A 44 -6.94 4.65 -1.31
N TYR A 45 -6.63 4.57 -0.02
CA TYR A 45 -5.28 4.60 0.49
C TYR A 45 -4.81 3.17 0.75
N MET A 46 -3.58 2.85 0.31
CA MET A 46 -2.97 1.56 0.59
C MET A 46 -1.58 1.78 1.17
N THR A 47 -1.40 1.35 2.42
CA THR A 47 -0.11 1.40 3.11
C THR A 47 0.49 0.01 3.14
N GLY A 48 1.63 -0.17 2.49
CA GLY A 48 2.42 -1.40 2.53
C GLY A 48 3.68 -1.21 3.36
N TRP A 49 4.15 -2.28 3.98
CA TRP A 49 5.47 -2.34 4.59
C TRP A 49 6.36 -3.24 3.73
N ARG A 50 7.63 -2.86 3.60
CA ARG A 50 8.65 -3.66 2.91
C ARG A 50 9.65 -4.15 3.95
N GLU A 51 9.98 -5.43 3.90
CA GLU A 51 11.02 -5.98 4.77
C GLU A 51 12.32 -5.20 4.61
N HIS A 52 12.86 -4.72 5.73
CA HIS A 52 14.18 -4.10 5.75
C HIS A 52 15.25 -5.20 5.70
N GLN A 53 16.39 -4.95 5.04
CA GLN A 53 17.44 -5.97 4.90
C GLN A 53 18.03 -6.42 6.25
N SER A 54 17.94 -5.60 7.29
CA SER A 54 18.38 -5.95 8.65
C SER A 54 17.36 -6.78 9.42
N GLN A 55 16.20 -7.11 8.84
CA GLN A 55 15.19 -7.95 9.49
C GLN A 55 15.82 -9.32 9.82
N GLN A 56 15.82 -9.69 11.09
CA GLN A 56 16.36 -10.99 11.51
C GLN A 56 15.53 -12.11 10.88
N LYS A 57 16.19 -12.95 10.09
CA LYS A 57 15.57 -14.13 9.50
C LYS A 57 15.41 -15.21 10.57
N PRO A 58 14.27 -15.92 10.59
CA PRO A 58 14.11 -17.05 11.50
C PRO A 58 15.20 -18.09 11.19
N LYS A 59 15.83 -18.62 12.25
CA LYS A 59 16.82 -19.69 12.10
C LYS A 59 16.13 -20.95 11.56
N LYS A 60 16.88 -21.80 10.85
CA LYS A 60 16.36 -23.07 10.32
C LYS A 60 15.79 -23.94 11.45
N ARG A 61 14.67 -24.60 11.22
CA ARG A 61 14.08 -25.56 12.17
C ARG A 61 15.14 -26.62 12.56
N GLY A 62 15.30 -26.89 13.86
CA GLY A 62 16.32 -27.81 14.37
C GLY A 62 17.71 -27.19 14.63
N SER A 63 17.87 -25.88 14.48
CA SER A 63 19.12 -25.15 14.81
C SER A 63 19.30 -24.84 16.32
N ALA A 64 18.47 -25.43 17.17
CA ALA A 64 18.59 -25.28 18.62
C ALA A 64 19.85 -26.04 19.08
N THR A 65 20.90 -25.29 19.45
CA THR A 65 22.16 -25.85 19.94
C THR A 65 22.12 -26.13 21.45
N VAL A 66 21.14 -25.57 22.17
CA VAL A 66 21.06 -25.64 23.64
C VAL A 66 19.67 -26.13 24.05
N SER A 67 19.63 -27.09 24.97
CA SER A 67 18.39 -27.56 25.61
C SER A 67 17.91 -26.54 26.64
N PHE A 68 16.59 -26.37 26.79
CA PHE A 68 16.01 -25.48 27.81
C PHE A 68 16.46 -25.83 29.24
N GLN A 69 16.79 -27.10 29.51
CA GLN A 69 17.31 -27.55 30.81
C GLN A 69 18.73 -27.04 31.09
N ASP A 70 19.53 -26.79 30.05
CA ASP A 70 20.92 -26.32 30.18
C ASP A 70 21.01 -24.79 30.29
N LEU A 71 19.95 -24.06 29.97
CA LEU A 71 19.90 -22.59 30.12
C LEU A 71 20.11 -22.16 31.58
N GLN A 72 19.65 -22.94 32.55
CA GLN A 72 19.82 -22.65 33.98
C GLN A 72 21.32 -22.62 34.39
N LYS A 73 22.17 -23.42 33.76
CA LYS A 73 23.62 -23.42 33.99
C LYS A 73 24.30 -22.22 33.33
N GLN A 74 23.77 -21.76 32.20
CA GLN A 74 24.29 -20.64 31.43
C GLN A 74 23.98 -19.28 32.07
N PHE A 75 22.78 -19.10 32.63
CA PHE A 75 22.38 -17.87 33.32
C PHE A 75 22.63 -17.90 34.84
N GLY A 76 22.99 -19.06 35.41
CA GLY A 76 23.25 -19.23 36.84
C GLY A 76 24.69 -18.94 37.28
N SER A 77 25.60 -18.57 36.37
CA SER A 77 26.99 -18.24 36.69
C SER A 77 27.36 -16.75 36.60
N ASP A 78 26.47 -15.90 36.05
CA ASP A 78 26.63 -14.43 36.04
C ASP A 78 25.86 -13.76 37.20
N GLY A 79 25.97 -14.37 38.39
CA GLY A 79 25.35 -13.90 39.63
C GLY A 79 26.39 -13.52 40.70
N SER A 80 27.58 -13.07 40.32
CA SER A 80 28.63 -12.64 41.24
C SER A 80 29.48 -11.52 40.62
N CYS A 81 29.19 -10.28 41.05
CA CYS A 81 29.98 -9.03 40.91
C CYS A 81 30.33 -8.54 39.50
#